data_AF-K1YGR2-F1
#
_entry.id   AF-K1YGR2-F1
#
_cell.length_a   1.000
_cell.length_b   1.000
_cell.length_c   1.000
_cell.angle_alpha   90.00
_cell.angle_beta   90.00
_cell.angle_gamma   90.00
#
_symmetry.space_group_name_H-M   'P 1'
#
loop_
_entity.id
_entity.type
_entity.pdbx_description
1 polymer ?
#
loop_
_entity_poly.entity_id
_entity_poly.type
_entity_poly.pdbx_seq_one_letter_code
_entity_poly.pdbx_strand_id
1 'polypeptide(L)'
;MNFTEDRALFTREDNGILCQLEIFISPEDSAEIRRVTLTNTQDVTRDIEITSYLEVVLNSQASDVAHPAFSNLFVQTEFVSEYDALFANRRPRSVGDKTHWMALVLLRDDKAIGEIEYETSRVNFIGRGGCVRKPKAVIKNNPLTNSCGAVLDPIFSLRTKMRLGPGMKGHVTYSTVVAQNREELIYLAEKFHDAPTYERVSSLAWTQAQVKLHYLNIEPAQAHQFQRLATRLLYSDPS
;
A
#
# COMPACT_ATOMS: atom_id res chain seq x y z
N MET A 1 -11.66 13.67 -2.49
CA MET A 1 -11.36 12.78 -1.35
C MET A 1 -12.65 12.64 -0.55
N ASN A 2 -13.04 11.42 -0.24
CA ASN A 2 -14.23 11.11 0.54
C ASN A 2 -13.82 10.17 1.67
N PHE A 3 -14.32 10.42 2.87
CA PHE A 3 -14.05 9.60 4.04
C PHE A 3 -15.37 9.05 4.56
N THR A 4 -15.39 7.75 4.80
CA THR A 4 -16.45 7.05 5.52
C THR A 4 -15.83 6.39 6.75
N GLU A 5 -16.68 5.88 7.63
CA GLU A 5 -16.23 5.24 8.87
C GLU A 5 -15.33 4.03 8.67
N ASP A 6 -15.44 3.36 7.52
CA ASP A 6 -14.70 2.15 7.19
C ASP A 6 -13.53 2.39 6.21
N ARG A 7 -13.52 3.48 5.43
CA ARG A 7 -12.52 3.69 4.38
C ARG A 7 -12.28 5.15 4.00
N ALA A 8 -11.11 5.39 3.39
CA ALA A 8 -10.81 6.59 2.64
C ALA A 8 -10.84 6.30 1.13
N LEU A 9 -11.54 7.16 0.37
CA LEU A 9 -11.64 7.09 -1.08
C LEU A 9 -11.03 8.34 -1.73
N PHE A 10 -10.05 8.12 -2.59
CA PHE A 10 -9.47 9.13 -3.45
C PHE A 10 -9.90 8.87 -4.89
N THR A 11 -10.24 9.93 -5.60
CA THR A 11 -10.63 9.84 -7.01
C THR A 11 -9.95 10.95 -7.76
N ARG A 12 -9.37 10.61 -8.90
CA ARG A 12 -8.70 11.54 -9.80
C ARG A 12 -8.88 11.05 -11.23
N GLU A 13 -9.06 11.96 -12.16
CA GLU A 13 -9.07 11.66 -13.58
C GLU A 13 -7.94 12.42 -14.25
N ASP A 14 -7.11 11.71 -15.01
CA ASP A 14 -5.99 12.27 -15.75
C ASP A 14 -5.91 11.64 -17.14
N ASN A 15 -5.81 12.46 -18.18
CA ASN A 15 -5.61 12.03 -19.56
C ASN A 15 -6.63 10.96 -20.04
N GLY A 16 -7.85 10.94 -19.50
CA GLY A 16 -8.86 9.93 -19.84
C GLY A 16 -8.68 8.58 -19.12
N ILE A 17 -7.99 8.57 -17.97
CA ILE A 17 -7.97 7.46 -17.02
C ILE A 17 -8.60 7.95 -15.72
N LEU A 18 -9.72 7.35 -15.33
CA LEU A 18 -10.30 7.51 -14.00
C LEU A 18 -9.58 6.56 -13.04
N CYS A 19 -8.94 7.12 -12.02
CA CYS A 19 -8.26 6.40 -10.96
C CYS A 19 -9.04 6.57 -9.65
N GLN A 20 -9.36 5.45 -9.01
CA GLN A 20 -9.95 5.39 -7.68
C GLN A 20 -9.00 4.62 -6.76
N LEU A 21 -8.62 5.22 -5.64
CA LEU A 21 -7.85 4.56 -4.58
C LEU A 21 -8.72 4.44 -3.33
N GLU A 22 -9.00 3.21 -2.94
CA GLU A 22 -9.67 2.88 -1.68
C GLU A 22 -8.64 2.40 -0.66
N ILE A 23 -8.74 2.92 0.57
CA ILE A 23 -7.86 2.56 1.69
C ILE A 23 -8.72 2.19 2.90
N PHE A 24 -8.49 1.02 3.48
CA PHE A 24 -9.14 0.59 4.73
C PHE A 24 -8.23 -0.35 5.53
N ILE A 25 -8.59 -0.57 6.79
CA ILE A 25 -7.87 -1.44 7.72
C ILE A 25 -8.66 -2.74 7.92
N SER A 26 -7.98 -3.88 7.94
CA SER A 26 -8.60 -5.16 8.28
C SER A 26 -9.10 -5.14 9.73
N PRO A 27 -10.36 -5.49 10.00
CA PRO A 27 -10.86 -5.60 11.37
C PRO A 27 -10.29 -6.77 12.18
N GLU A 28 -9.69 -7.74 11.51
CA GLU A 28 -9.29 -9.04 12.08
C GLU A 28 -7.78 -9.31 11.98
N ASP A 29 -7.06 -8.61 11.10
CA ASP A 29 -5.62 -8.78 10.92
C ASP A 29 -4.90 -7.43 11.06
N SER A 30 -3.60 -7.47 11.35
CA SER A 30 -2.74 -6.29 11.31
C SER A 30 -2.38 -5.93 9.86
N ALA A 31 -3.38 -5.46 9.11
CA ALA A 31 -3.30 -5.22 7.68
C ALA A 31 -3.98 -3.90 7.24
N GLU A 32 -3.28 -3.12 6.42
CA GLU A 32 -3.86 -2.02 5.64
C GLU A 32 -4.01 -2.46 4.18
N ILE A 33 -5.18 -2.21 3.59
CA ILE A 33 -5.51 -2.58 2.21
C ILE A 33 -5.65 -1.30 1.39
N ARG A 34 -4.97 -1.26 0.25
CA ARG A 34 -5.06 -0.20 -0.76
C ARG A 34 -5.44 -0.78 -2.11
N ARG A 35 -6.67 -0.58 -2.57
CA ARG A 35 -7.09 -0.99 -3.93
C ARG A 35 -7.08 0.20 -4.88
N VAL A 36 -6.31 0.08 -5.95
CA VAL A 36 -6.29 1.02 -7.06
C VAL A 36 -7.14 0.44 -8.18
N THR A 37 -8.22 1.14 -8.53
CA THR A 37 -9.09 0.82 -9.66
C THR A 37 -8.86 1.86 -10.75
N LEU A 38 -8.50 1.40 -11.96
CA LEU A 38 -8.32 2.24 -13.14
C LEU A 38 -9.41 1.93 -14.16
N THR A 39 -10.03 2.97 -14.70
CA THR A 39 -10.99 2.87 -15.80
C THR A 39 -10.49 3.70 -16.97
N ASN A 40 -10.37 3.08 -18.14
CA ASN A 40 -10.04 3.78 -19.37
C ASN A 40 -11.30 4.42 -19.95
N THR A 41 -11.39 5.76 -19.89
CA THR A 41 -12.57 6.51 -20.38
C THR A 41 -12.48 6.88 -21.85
N GLN A 42 -11.42 6.45 -22.54
CA GLN A 42 -11.17 6.74 -23.96
C GLN A 42 -11.51 5.54 -24.85
N ASP A 43 -11.49 5.78 -26.16
CA ASP A 43 -11.78 4.81 -27.23
C ASP A 43 -10.53 4.06 -27.73
N VAL A 44 -9.39 4.21 -27.06
CA VAL A 44 -8.11 3.56 -27.39
C VAL A 44 -7.63 2.65 -26.27
N THR A 45 -7.07 1.49 -26.61
CA THR A 45 -6.40 0.60 -25.64
C THR A 45 -5.15 1.25 -25.06
N ARG A 46 -4.92 1.08 -23.76
CA ARG A 46 -3.77 1.63 -23.05
C ARG A 46 -3.11 0.61 -22.13
N ASP A 47 -1.79 0.61 -22.15
CA ASP A 47 -0.96 -0.05 -21.14
C ASP A 47 -0.62 0.97 -20.07
N ILE A 48 -0.91 0.64 -18.81
CA ILE A 48 -0.75 1.52 -17.67
C ILE A 48 0.16 0.84 -16.66
N GLU A 49 1.23 1.51 -16.27
CA GLU A 49 2.11 1.09 -15.18
C GLU A 49 1.63 1.68 -13.85
N ILE A 50 1.51 0.84 -12.84
CA ILE A 50 1.22 1.23 -11.45
C ILE A 50 2.45 0.89 -10.62
N THR A 51 3.00 1.89 -9.94
CA THR A 51 4.18 1.75 -9.08
C THR A 51 3.84 2.25 -7.68
N SER A 52 3.97 1.39 -6.68
CA SER A 52 3.79 1.74 -5.27
C SER A 52 5.07 2.33 -4.65
N TYR A 53 4.93 2.99 -3.51
CA TYR A 53 6.06 3.46 -2.70
C TYR A 53 5.67 3.48 -1.23
N LEU A 54 6.50 2.85 -0.40
CA LEU A 54 6.38 2.80 1.06
C LEU A 54 7.79 2.84 1.69
N GLU A 55 7.97 3.58 2.78
CA GLU A 55 9.22 3.60 3.56
C GLU A 55 9.16 2.54 4.67
N VAL A 56 10.22 1.73 4.83
CA VAL A 56 10.23 0.62 5.79
C VAL A 56 11.01 0.99 7.04
N VAL A 57 10.30 1.15 8.16
CA VAL A 57 10.89 1.56 9.45
C VAL A 57 11.04 0.40 10.43
N LEU A 58 9.96 -0.37 10.67
CA LEU A 58 9.89 -1.51 11.60
C LEU A 58 10.46 -1.20 13.01
N ASN A 59 10.20 0.00 13.51
CA ASN A 59 10.69 0.49 14.79
C ASN A 59 9.71 1.52 15.37
N SER A 60 9.93 1.92 16.64
CA SER A 60 9.16 3.03 17.22
C SER A 60 9.48 4.34 16.49
N GLN A 61 8.48 5.22 16.38
CA GLN A 61 8.64 6.54 15.76
C GLN A 61 9.75 7.36 16.43
N ALA A 62 9.82 7.34 17.77
CA ALA A 62 10.85 8.08 18.50
C ALA A 62 12.27 7.58 18.15
N SER A 63 12.45 6.25 18.06
CA SER A 63 13.73 5.65 17.67
C SER A 63 14.12 5.97 16.23
N ASP A 64 13.14 6.02 15.32
CA ASP A 64 13.35 6.33 13.92
C ASP A 64 13.78 7.78 13.71
N VAL A 65 13.07 8.74 14.32
CA VAL A 65 13.41 10.16 14.25
C VAL A 65 14.80 10.45 14.84
N ALA A 66 15.17 9.77 15.92
CA ALA A 66 16.45 9.99 16.57
C ALA A 66 17.65 9.58 15.69
N HIS A 67 17.57 8.42 15.02
CA HIS A 67 18.71 7.84 14.30
C HIS A 67 18.30 7.06 13.03
N PRO A 68 17.71 7.72 12.01
CA PRO A 68 17.11 7.02 10.87
C PRO A 68 18.15 6.24 10.04
N ALA A 69 19.26 6.88 9.67
CA ALA A 69 20.31 6.25 8.86
C ALA A 69 20.92 5.01 9.54
N PHE A 70 21.12 5.06 10.86
CA PHE A 70 21.62 3.90 11.61
C PHE A 70 20.53 2.85 11.83
N SER A 71 19.28 3.27 12.03
CA SER A 71 18.14 2.36 12.20
C SER A 71 17.92 1.50 10.95
N ASN A 72 18.09 2.08 9.76
CA ASN A 72 17.85 1.42 8.48
C ASN A 72 18.80 0.25 8.21
N LEU A 73 20.03 0.28 8.72
CA LEU A 73 21.04 -0.78 8.53
C LEU A 73 20.61 -2.15 9.11
N PHE A 74 19.60 -2.16 9.97
CA PHE A 74 19.08 -3.38 10.61
C PHE A 74 17.92 -4.00 9.84
N VAL A 75 17.39 -3.33 8.82
CA VAL A 75 16.32 -3.86 7.98
C VAL A 75 16.92 -4.72 6.87
N GLN A 76 16.32 -5.89 6.65
CA GLN A 76 16.62 -6.76 5.53
C GLN A 76 15.35 -6.97 4.73
N THR A 77 15.46 -6.91 3.40
CA THR A 77 14.36 -7.14 2.48
C THR A 77 14.53 -8.45 1.72
N GLU A 78 13.42 -9.06 1.34
CA GLU A 78 13.35 -10.28 0.54
C GLU A 78 12.18 -10.13 -0.44
N PHE A 79 12.30 -10.66 -1.65
CA PHE A 79 11.15 -10.80 -2.55
C PHE A 79 10.69 -12.26 -2.54
N VAL A 80 9.41 -12.49 -2.24
CA VAL A 80 8.78 -13.81 -2.20
C VAL A 80 7.82 -13.91 -3.37
N SER A 81 8.28 -14.55 -4.46
CA SER A 81 7.54 -14.65 -5.72
C SER A 81 6.24 -15.43 -5.61
N GLU A 82 6.15 -16.36 -4.66
CA GLU A 82 4.92 -17.16 -4.43
C GLU A 82 3.71 -16.29 -4.09
N TYR A 83 3.94 -15.14 -3.43
CA TYR A 83 2.88 -14.24 -2.96
C TYR A 83 2.96 -12.85 -3.61
N ASP A 84 3.78 -12.69 -4.67
CA ASP A 84 4.03 -11.39 -5.30
C ASP A 84 4.34 -10.28 -4.27
N ALA A 85 5.20 -10.60 -3.30
CA ALA A 85 5.36 -9.79 -2.09
C ALA A 85 6.81 -9.40 -1.79
N LEU A 86 7.00 -8.19 -1.27
CA LEU A 86 8.24 -7.76 -0.64
C LEU A 86 8.11 -7.94 0.87
N PHE A 87 9.04 -8.69 1.46
CA PHE A 87 9.14 -8.94 2.89
C PHE A 87 10.26 -8.09 3.49
N ALA A 88 10.09 -7.71 4.74
CA ALA A 88 11.13 -7.08 5.52
C ALA A 88 11.07 -7.53 6.97
N ASN A 89 12.24 -7.66 7.57
CA ASN A 89 12.38 -7.82 9.01
C ASN A 89 13.46 -6.87 9.52
N ARG A 90 13.38 -6.59 10.82
CA ARG A 90 14.45 -5.90 11.54
C ARG A 90 15.27 -6.91 12.34
N ARG A 91 16.56 -7.02 12.01
CA ARG A 91 17.49 -7.88 12.75
C ARG A 91 17.58 -7.46 14.23
N PRO A 92 17.47 -8.40 15.17
CA PRO A 92 17.74 -8.17 16.59
C PRO A 92 19.13 -7.55 16.81
N ARG A 93 19.24 -6.63 17.76
CA ARG A 93 20.53 -6.04 18.17
C ARG A 93 21.08 -6.71 19.42
N SER A 94 20.21 -7.29 20.23
CA SER A 94 20.56 -7.96 21.49
C SER A 94 19.69 -9.19 21.72
N VAL A 95 20.19 -10.09 22.57
CA VAL A 95 19.43 -11.27 23.01
C VAL A 95 18.16 -10.80 23.73
N GLY A 96 17.00 -11.20 23.21
CA GLY A 96 15.68 -10.81 23.75
C GLY A 96 14.97 -9.68 22.99
N ASP A 97 15.61 -9.04 22.00
CA ASP A 97 14.92 -8.09 21.13
C ASP A 97 13.83 -8.80 20.31
N LYS A 98 12.65 -8.16 20.22
CA LYS A 98 11.56 -8.64 19.35
C LYS A 98 11.85 -8.27 17.90
N THR A 99 11.81 -9.27 17.03
CA THR A 99 11.81 -9.08 15.58
C THR A 99 10.39 -8.73 15.13
N HIS A 100 10.25 -7.65 14.38
CA HIS A 100 8.99 -7.34 13.69
C HIS A 100 9.15 -7.66 12.20
N TRP A 101 8.09 -8.20 11.62
CA TRP A 101 8.01 -8.59 10.23
C TRP A 101 6.95 -7.74 9.52
N MET A 102 7.21 -7.38 8.27
CA MET A 102 6.29 -6.66 7.41
C MET A 102 6.33 -7.25 6.00
N ALA A 103 5.20 -7.22 5.31
CA ALA A 103 5.15 -7.45 3.88
C ALA A 103 4.29 -6.40 3.17
N LEU A 104 4.67 -6.08 1.94
CA LEU A 104 3.80 -5.47 0.95
C LEU A 104 3.46 -6.54 -0.08
N VAL A 105 2.19 -6.94 -0.12
CA VAL A 105 1.65 -7.99 -1.00
C VAL A 105 0.93 -7.32 -2.16
N LEU A 106 1.18 -7.77 -3.38
CA LEU A 106 0.50 -7.31 -4.58
C LEU A 106 -0.43 -8.39 -5.13
N LEU A 107 -1.73 -8.11 -5.14
CA LEU A 107 -2.74 -8.88 -5.86
C LEU A 107 -3.09 -8.15 -7.16
N ARG A 108 -3.00 -8.87 -8.28
CA ARG A 108 -3.28 -8.40 -9.64
C ARG A 108 -4.54 -9.07 -10.19
N ASP A 109 -5.35 -8.33 -10.94
CA ASP A 109 -6.48 -8.93 -11.65
C ASP A 109 -6.10 -9.50 -13.02
N ASP A 110 -7.10 -9.94 -13.78
CA ASP A 110 -6.94 -10.54 -15.09
C ASP A 110 -6.51 -9.55 -16.19
N LYS A 111 -6.40 -8.25 -15.89
CA LYS A 111 -5.92 -7.22 -16.82
C LYS A 111 -4.42 -6.98 -16.70
N ALA A 112 -3.77 -7.57 -15.70
CA ALA A 112 -2.34 -7.44 -15.53
C ALA A 112 -1.57 -8.10 -16.68
N ILE A 113 -0.47 -7.47 -17.07
CA ILE A 113 0.43 -7.94 -18.14
C ILE A 113 1.89 -7.84 -17.68
N GLY A 114 2.71 -8.76 -18.18
CA GLY A 114 4.13 -8.81 -17.86
C GLY A 114 4.45 -9.20 -16.42
N GLU A 115 5.75 -9.18 -16.13
CA GLU A 115 6.28 -9.52 -14.81
C GLU A 115 6.16 -8.34 -13.83
N ILE A 116 6.18 -8.67 -12.53
CA ILE A 116 6.32 -7.66 -11.49
C ILE A 116 7.77 -7.19 -11.43
N GLU A 117 7.93 -5.89 -11.27
CA GLU A 117 9.21 -5.26 -10.98
C GLU A 117 9.20 -4.75 -9.54
N TYR A 118 10.35 -4.73 -8.88
CA TYR A 118 10.46 -4.25 -7.51
C TYR A 118 11.73 -3.47 -7.23
N GLU A 119 11.64 -2.55 -6.27
CA GLU A 119 12.77 -1.77 -5.77
C GLU A 119 12.71 -1.71 -4.24
N THR A 120 13.86 -1.92 -3.62
CA THR A 120 14.00 -1.89 -2.15
C THR A 120 14.92 -0.77 -1.66
N SER A 121 15.65 -0.10 -2.55
CA SER A 121 16.58 0.98 -2.21
C SER A 121 16.03 2.34 -2.59
N ARG A 122 15.87 3.23 -1.59
CA ARG A 122 15.37 4.61 -1.79
C ARG A 122 16.21 5.37 -2.82
N VAL A 123 17.53 5.25 -2.78
CA VAL A 123 18.42 5.98 -3.69
C VAL A 123 18.28 5.51 -5.14
N ASN A 124 17.99 4.23 -5.36
CA ASN A 124 17.73 3.70 -6.70
C ASN A 124 16.38 4.18 -7.22
N PHE A 125 15.36 4.20 -6.36
CA PHE A 125 14.01 4.65 -6.70
C PHE A 125 13.91 6.16 -6.96
N ILE A 126 14.27 6.96 -5.95
CA ILE A 126 14.13 8.42 -5.99
C ILE A 126 15.24 9.03 -6.85
N GLY A 127 16.47 8.51 -6.74
CA GLY A 127 17.67 9.12 -7.30
C GLY A 127 18.28 10.20 -6.39
N ARG A 128 19.57 10.47 -6.58
CA ARG A 128 20.30 11.51 -5.85
C ARG A 128 19.67 12.88 -6.09
N GLY A 129 19.30 13.58 -5.01
CA GLY A 129 18.69 14.92 -5.05
C GLY A 129 17.25 14.95 -5.57
N GLY A 130 16.62 13.78 -5.77
CA GLY A 130 15.22 13.68 -6.15
C GLY A 130 14.26 13.75 -4.96
N CYS A 131 12.97 13.62 -5.25
CA CYS A 131 11.94 13.44 -4.23
C CYS A 131 10.84 12.49 -4.72
N VAL A 132 10.01 12.01 -3.80
CA VAL A 132 8.89 11.08 -4.09
C VAL A 132 7.85 11.66 -5.06
N ARG A 133 7.81 12.99 -5.26
CA ARG A 133 6.92 13.63 -6.24
C ARG A 133 7.39 13.48 -7.68
N LYS A 134 8.69 13.25 -7.90
CA LYS A 134 9.33 13.06 -9.22
C LYS A 134 10.45 12.02 -9.11
N PRO A 135 10.15 10.76 -8.75
CA PRO A 135 11.17 9.75 -8.53
C PRO A 135 11.80 9.32 -9.86
N LYS A 136 13.12 9.18 -9.90
CA LYS A 136 13.88 8.78 -11.09
C LYS A 136 13.33 7.50 -11.73
N ALA A 137 12.97 6.49 -10.92
CA ALA A 137 12.49 5.19 -11.40
C ALA A 137 11.20 5.29 -12.22
N VAL A 138 10.30 6.21 -11.89
CA VAL A 138 9.04 6.42 -12.60
C VAL A 138 9.24 7.33 -13.81
N ILE A 139 9.95 8.45 -13.64
CA ILE A 139 10.11 9.45 -14.72
C ILE A 139 10.94 8.91 -15.89
N LYS A 140 11.99 8.13 -15.61
CA LYS A 140 12.85 7.58 -16.67
C LYS A 140 12.27 6.34 -17.34
N ASN A 141 11.21 5.75 -16.77
CA ASN A 141 10.59 4.52 -17.27
C ASN A 141 11.60 3.37 -17.53
N ASN A 142 12.63 3.29 -16.69
CA ASN A 142 13.60 2.19 -16.73
C ASN A 142 13.05 1.02 -15.90
N PRO A 143 13.42 -0.23 -16.23
CA PRO A 143 13.16 -1.36 -15.35
C PRO A 143 13.69 -1.10 -13.94
N LEU A 144 12.94 -1.53 -12.91
CA LEU A 144 13.47 -1.55 -11.55
C LEU A 144 14.61 -2.57 -11.43
N THR A 145 15.45 -2.42 -10.41
CA THR A 145 16.64 -3.27 -10.26
C THR A 145 16.32 -4.70 -9.87
N ASN A 146 15.12 -4.96 -9.34
CA ASN A 146 14.74 -6.25 -8.77
C ASN A 146 15.76 -6.75 -7.74
N SER A 147 16.31 -5.83 -6.93
CA SER A 147 17.28 -6.14 -5.88
C SER A 147 16.62 -6.13 -4.50
N CYS A 148 16.98 -7.10 -3.67
CA CYS A 148 16.61 -7.20 -2.25
C CYS A 148 17.85 -7.46 -1.37
N GLY A 149 17.67 -7.47 -0.05
CA GLY A 149 18.69 -7.75 0.93
C GLY A 149 18.90 -6.61 1.92
N ALA A 150 20.13 -6.42 2.38
CA ALA A 150 20.49 -5.31 3.25
C ALA A 150 20.81 -4.06 2.41
N VAL A 151 19.89 -3.10 2.40
CA VAL A 151 20.03 -1.82 1.70
C VAL A 151 20.19 -0.67 2.71
N LEU A 152 20.84 0.43 2.30
CA LEU A 152 21.13 1.56 3.20
C LEU A 152 19.88 2.32 3.65
N ASP A 153 18.87 2.40 2.79
CA ASP A 153 17.65 3.16 3.00
C ASP A 153 16.48 2.36 2.40
N PRO A 154 15.87 1.46 3.19
CA PRO A 154 14.92 0.47 2.73
C PRO A 154 13.55 1.08 2.43
N ILE A 155 13.05 0.77 1.25
CA ILE A 155 11.68 1.05 0.82
C ILE A 155 11.03 -0.24 0.35
N PHE A 156 9.73 -0.22 0.19
CA PHE A 156 9.03 -1.14 -0.69
C PHE A 156 8.43 -0.37 -1.88
N SER A 157 8.72 -0.87 -3.07
CA SER A 157 8.08 -0.45 -4.30
C SER A 157 7.81 -1.70 -5.13
N LEU A 158 6.54 -1.97 -5.38
CA LEU A 158 6.08 -3.00 -6.32
C LEU A 158 5.46 -2.30 -7.52
N ARG A 159 5.89 -2.72 -8.71
CA ARG A 159 5.45 -2.19 -9.98
C ARG A 159 4.81 -3.30 -10.81
N THR A 160 3.68 -2.98 -11.40
CA THR A 160 2.97 -3.86 -12.33
C THR A 160 2.38 -3.06 -13.47
N LYS A 161 1.98 -3.75 -14.55
CA LYS A 161 1.37 -3.16 -15.74
C LYS A 161 0.02 -3.81 -15.97
N MET A 162 -0.93 -3.03 -16.49
CA MET A 162 -2.24 -3.53 -16.88
C MET A 162 -2.58 -3.01 -18.27
N ARG A 163 -3.32 -3.82 -19.04
CA ARG A 163 -3.84 -3.43 -20.36
C ARG A 163 -5.34 -3.22 -20.29
N LEU A 164 -5.77 -1.99 -20.54
CA LEU A 164 -7.18 -1.60 -20.52
C LEU A 164 -7.64 -1.18 -21.92
N GLY A 165 -8.58 -1.92 -22.50
CA GLY A 165 -9.30 -1.50 -23.70
C GLY A 165 -10.28 -0.35 -23.42
N PRO A 166 -10.99 0.12 -24.46
CA PRO A 166 -11.99 1.17 -24.34
C PRO A 166 -13.07 0.86 -23.30
N GLY A 167 -13.31 1.77 -22.36
CA GLY A 167 -14.30 1.58 -21.28
C GLY A 167 -13.96 0.49 -20.26
N MET A 168 -12.83 -0.21 -20.43
CA MET A 168 -12.46 -1.30 -19.53
C MET A 168 -11.96 -0.77 -18.19
N LYS A 169 -12.27 -1.54 -17.16
CA LYS A 169 -11.81 -1.34 -15.79
C LYS A 169 -10.87 -2.48 -15.40
N GLY A 170 -9.82 -2.15 -14.64
CA GLY A 170 -8.96 -3.11 -13.98
C GLY A 170 -8.54 -2.61 -12.61
N HIS A 171 -8.05 -3.51 -11.77
CA HIS A 171 -7.70 -3.23 -10.39
C HIS A 171 -6.45 -3.99 -9.92
N VAL A 172 -5.70 -3.33 -9.04
CA VAL A 172 -4.60 -3.93 -8.29
C VAL A 172 -4.79 -3.61 -6.81
N THR A 173 -4.45 -4.56 -5.96
CA THR A 173 -4.57 -4.40 -4.49
C THR A 173 -3.20 -4.55 -3.86
N TYR A 174 -2.79 -3.54 -3.10
CA TYR A 174 -1.59 -3.56 -2.28
C TYR A 174 -2.01 -3.74 -0.82
N SER A 175 -1.58 -4.83 -0.20
CA SER A 175 -1.85 -5.11 1.21
C SER A 175 -0.56 -4.97 2.01
N THR A 176 -0.54 -4.05 2.96
CA THR A 176 0.58 -3.90 3.90
C THR A 176 0.23 -4.65 5.17
N VAL A 177 0.98 -5.71 5.47
CA VAL A 177 0.74 -6.57 6.65
C VAL A 177 1.93 -6.54 7.58
N VAL A 178 1.68 -6.66 8.88
CA VAL A 178 2.72 -6.77 9.91
C VAL A 178 2.45 -7.97 10.82
N ALA A 179 3.53 -8.61 11.27
CA ALA A 179 3.47 -9.84 12.06
C ALA A 179 4.62 -9.91 13.09
N GLN A 180 4.49 -10.79 14.08
CA GLN A 180 5.51 -10.97 15.12
C GLN A 180 6.60 -11.96 14.71
N ASN A 181 6.33 -12.81 13.72
CA ASN A 181 7.27 -13.80 13.21
C ASN A 181 7.05 -14.05 11.71
N ARG A 182 7.96 -14.80 11.09
CA ARG A 182 7.94 -15.03 9.64
C ARG A 182 6.78 -15.94 9.24
N GLU A 183 6.46 -16.93 10.06
CA GLU A 183 5.41 -17.90 9.81
C GLU A 183 4.04 -17.23 9.73
N GLU A 184 3.73 -16.35 10.68
CA GLU A 184 2.54 -15.50 10.67
C GLU A 184 2.54 -14.53 9.47
N LEU A 185 3.70 -13.97 9.12
CA LEU A 185 3.81 -13.10 7.95
C LEU A 185 3.49 -13.84 6.65
N ILE A 186 3.97 -15.08 6.49
CA ILE A 186 3.67 -15.93 5.34
C ILE A 186 2.17 -16.21 5.27
N TYR A 187 1.56 -16.60 6.39
CA TYR A 187 0.12 -16.85 6.46
C TYR A 187 -0.69 -15.63 6.01
N LEU A 188 -0.31 -14.43 6.48
CA LEU A 188 -0.96 -13.19 6.04
C LEU A 188 -0.68 -12.89 4.57
N ALA A 189 0.54 -13.11 4.08
CA ALA A 189 0.89 -12.88 2.68
C ALA A 189 0.08 -13.77 1.74
N GLU A 190 -0.03 -15.07 2.04
CA GLU A 190 -0.87 -16.02 1.32
C GLU A 190 -2.34 -15.58 1.33
N LYS A 191 -2.88 -15.27 2.52
CA LYS A 191 -4.26 -14.80 2.68
C LYS A 191 -4.56 -13.56 1.83
N PHE A 192 -3.69 -12.55 1.85
CA PHE A 192 -3.89 -11.29 1.12
C PHE A 192 -3.50 -11.34 -0.36
N HIS A 193 -2.85 -12.43 -0.81
CA HIS A 193 -2.65 -12.74 -2.22
C HIS A 193 -3.85 -13.48 -2.84
N ASP A 194 -4.79 -13.97 -2.02
CA ASP A 194 -6.03 -14.60 -2.50
C ASP A 194 -7.11 -13.57 -2.89
N ALA A 195 -7.68 -13.70 -4.08
CA ALA A 195 -8.58 -12.70 -4.68
C ALA A 195 -9.87 -12.42 -3.89
N PRO A 196 -10.58 -13.44 -3.34
CA PRO A 196 -11.77 -13.24 -2.52
C PRO A 196 -11.51 -12.49 -1.20
N THR A 197 -10.25 -12.47 -0.71
CA THR A 197 -9.91 -11.85 0.57
C THR A 197 -10.29 -10.38 0.61
N TYR A 198 -10.10 -9.63 -0.48
CA TYR A 198 -10.47 -8.21 -0.51
C TYR A 198 -11.95 -7.99 -0.20
N GLU A 199 -12.85 -8.68 -0.90
CA GLU A 199 -14.29 -8.46 -0.75
C GLU A 199 -14.75 -8.85 0.65
N ARG A 200 -14.19 -9.93 1.19
CA ARG A 200 -14.47 -10.40 2.55
C ARG A 200 -14.03 -9.37 3.60
N VAL A 201 -12.78 -8.90 3.54
CA VAL A 201 -12.24 -7.93 4.51
C VAL A 201 -12.93 -6.57 4.36
N SER A 202 -13.21 -6.12 3.13
CA SER A 202 -13.99 -4.90 2.85
C SER A 202 -15.39 -4.97 3.48
N SER A 203 -16.09 -6.11 3.32
CA SER A 203 -17.42 -6.32 3.92
C SER A 203 -17.38 -6.35 5.44
N LEU A 204 -16.34 -6.96 6.03
CA LEU A 204 -16.12 -6.96 7.48
C LEU A 204 -15.84 -5.56 8.01
N ALA A 205 -15.00 -4.77 7.33
CA ALA A 205 -14.70 -3.39 7.72
C ALA A 205 -15.96 -2.53 7.74
N TRP A 206 -16.78 -2.64 6.68
CA TRP A 206 -18.08 -1.98 6.62
C TRP A 206 -19.01 -2.42 7.77
N THR A 207 -19.13 -3.73 8.01
CA THR A 207 -19.99 -4.28 9.07
C THR A 207 -19.54 -3.79 10.45
N GLN A 208 -18.25 -3.81 10.75
CA GLN A 208 -17.72 -3.34 12.02
C GLN A 208 -18.00 -1.84 12.22
N ALA A 209 -17.89 -1.04 11.16
CA ALA A 209 -18.22 0.37 11.20
C ALA A 209 -19.71 0.61 11.53
N GLN A 210 -20.63 -0.12 10.89
CA GLN A 210 -22.06 -0.01 11.18
C GLN A 210 -22.39 -0.41 12.63
N VAL A 211 -21.79 -1.48 13.13
CA VAL A 211 -21.97 -1.92 14.53
C VAL A 211 -21.46 -0.86 15.51
N LYS A 212 -20.30 -0.25 15.24
CA LYS A 212 -19.75 0.83 16.07
C LYS A 212 -20.66 2.06 16.08
N LEU A 213 -21.16 2.50 14.92
CA LEU A 213 -22.10 3.62 14.85
C LEU A 213 -23.37 3.35 15.66
N HIS A 214 -23.94 2.14 15.52
CA HIS A 214 -25.11 1.74 16.28
C HIS A 214 -24.85 1.75 17.79
N TYR A 215 -23.74 1.17 18.25
CA TYR A 215 -23.37 1.16 19.67
C TYR A 215 -23.18 2.56 20.25
N LEU A 216 -22.66 3.49 19.44
CA LEU A 216 -22.45 4.89 19.82
C LEU A 216 -23.72 5.76 19.67
N ASN A 217 -24.84 5.20 19.21
CA ASN A 217 -26.06 5.93 18.85
C ASN A 217 -25.80 7.09 17.88
N ILE A 218 -24.96 6.86 16.87
CA ILE A 218 -24.64 7.84 15.84
C ILE A 218 -25.42 7.47 14.57
N GLU A 219 -26.29 8.37 14.13
CA GLU A 219 -27.02 8.21 12.88
C GLU A 219 -26.08 8.39 11.65
N PRO A 220 -26.35 7.72 10.51
CA PRO A 220 -25.51 7.84 9.31
C PRO A 220 -25.28 9.29 8.84
N ALA A 221 -26.29 10.15 8.97
CA ALA A 221 -26.18 11.57 8.64
C ALA A 221 -25.21 12.31 9.58
N GLN A 222 -25.19 11.96 10.87
CA GLN A 222 -24.26 12.52 11.85
C GLN A 222 -22.84 12.03 11.60
N ALA A 223 -22.65 10.74 11.33
CA ALA A 223 -21.35 10.18 10.96
C ALA A 223 -20.74 10.91 9.76
N HIS A 224 -21.53 11.11 8.69
CA HIS A 224 -21.08 11.88 7.53
C HIS A 224 -20.70 13.32 7.86
N GLN A 225 -21.47 14.00 8.73
CA GLN A 225 -21.12 15.34 9.20
C GLN A 225 -19.81 15.35 10.00
N PHE A 226 -19.60 14.37 10.89
CA PHE A 226 -18.38 14.24 11.67
C PHE A 226 -17.16 14.02 10.78
N GLN A 227 -17.25 13.13 9.77
CA GLN A 227 -16.17 12.92 8.80
C GLN A 227 -15.84 14.19 8.02
N ARG A 228 -16.85 14.95 7.59
CA ARG A 228 -16.63 16.22 6.91
C ARG A 228 -15.92 17.25 7.79
N LEU A 229 -16.34 17.38 9.05
CA LEU A 229 -15.70 18.30 10.00
C LEU A 229 -14.26 17.87 10.33
N ALA A 230 -14.05 16.59 10.64
CA ALA A 230 -12.74 16.02 10.95
C ALA A 230 -11.77 16.18 9.79
N THR A 231 -12.23 15.96 8.55
CA THR A 231 -11.42 16.16 7.34
C THR A 231 -10.89 17.59 7.26
N ARG A 232 -11.72 18.60 7.56
CA ARG A 232 -11.32 20.02 7.53
C ARG A 232 -10.38 20.41 8.66
N LEU A 233 -10.50 19.77 9.82
CA LEU A 233 -9.64 20.01 10.98
C LEU A 233 -8.26 19.38 10.81
N LEU A 234 -8.21 18.14 10.29
CA LEU A 234 -6.97 17.38 10.12
C LEU A 234 -6.18 17.79 8.87
N TYR A 235 -6.90 18.09 7.79
CA TYR A 235 -6.32 18.56 6.53
C TYR A 235 -6.81 19.99 6.33
N SER A 236 -5.97 20.98 6.68
CA SER A 236 -6.24 22.39 6.41
C SER A 236 -6.57 22.54 4.93
N ASP A 237 -7.78 23.02 4.62
CA ASP A 237 -8.17 23.32 3.23
C ASP A 237 -7.17 24.34 2.69
N PRO A 238 -6.36 24.02 1.66
CA PRO A 238 -5.56 25.01 0.98
C PRO A 238 -6.48 25.77 0.03
N SER A 239 -7.46 26.48 0.59
CA SER A 239 -8.21 27.50 -0.11
C SER A 239 -7.40 28.78 -0.16
#